data_AF-A0A429C0D6-F1
#
_entry.id   AF-A0A429C0D6-F1
#
_cell.length_a   1.000
_cell.length_b   1.000
_cell.length_c   1.000
_cell.angle_alpha   90.00
_cell.angle_beta   90.00
_cell.angle_gamma   90.00
#
_symmetry.space_group_name_H-M   'P 1'
#
loop_
_entity.id
_entity.type
_entity.pdbx_description
1 polymer ?
#
loop_
_entity_poly.entity_id
_entity_poly.type
_entity_poly.pdbx_seq_one_letter_code
_entity_poly.pdbx_strand_id
1 'polypeptide(L)'
;PAVSGPDRAANAIGQGQVQMNPLNMASVTATAVTGAFRQPHLVPFDLDDRKPATAKGLPQSTVAQLKQMMRLTATQGTAVEAMSGLGGDIGAKTGSAEVDGQAVSNSWFTGFRNDVAAAAMTEEGGHGGDAAGPIVADVLRVGG
;
A
#
# COMPACT_ATOMS: atom_id res chain seq x y z
N PRO A 1 14.02 1.48 -13.58
CA PRO A 1 15.41 1.90 -13.87
C PRO A 1 15.98 2.68 -12.66
N ALA A 2 17.26 2.55 -12.34
CA ALA A 2 17.87 3.41 -11.32
C ALA A 2 18.01 4.82 -11.89
N VAL A 3 17.47 5.82 -11.19
CA VAL A 3 17.53 7.23 -11.62
C VAL A 3 18.53 7.98 -10.72
N SER A 4 19.32 8.87 -11.31
CA SER A 4 20.37 9.65 -10.63
C SER A 4 19.92 11.09 -10.35
N GLY A 5 20.69 11.83 -9.55
CA GLY A 5 20.42 13.25 -9.29
C GLY A 5 19.15 13.53 -8.46
N PRO A 6 18.51 14.71 -8.61
CA PRO A 6 17.30 15.11 -7.88
C PRO A 6 16.15 14.11 -8.02
N ASP A 7 16.03 13.48 -9.18
CA ASP A 7 15.01 12.47 -9.47
C ASP A 7 15.16 11.21 -8.61
N ARG A 8 16.37 10.93 -8.07
CA ARG A 8 16.56 9.86 -7.09
C ARG A 8 15.81 10.15 -5.79
N ALA A 9 15.82 11.41 -5.36
CA ALA A 9 15.12 11.82 -4.14
C ALA A 9 13.60 11.80 -4.35
N ALA A 10 13.13 12.32 -5.49
CA ALA A 10 11.71 12.25 -5.86
C ALA A 10 11.21 10.79 -5.93
N ASN A 11 11.93 9.92 -6.65
CA ASN A 11 11.55 8.52 -6.77
C ASN A 11 11.58 7.78 -5.41
N ALA A 12 12.46 8.16 -4.49
CA ALA A 12 12.54 7.53 -3.17
C ALA A 12 11.28 7.76 -2.31
N ILE A 13 10.55 8.84 -2.57
CA ILE A 13 9.26 9.14 -1.90
C ILE A 13 8.04 8.81 -2.78
N GLY A 14 8.26 8.16 -3.93
CA GLY A 14 7.19 7.79 -4.86
C GLY A 14 6.75 8.91 -5.81
N GLN A 15 7.53 9.99 -5.92
CA GLN A 15 7.31 11.07 -6.88
C GLN A 15 8.17 10.89 -8.14
N GLY A 16 7.90 11.70 -9.17
CA GLY A 16 8.64 11.68 -10.42
C GLY A 16 8.16 10.58 -11.37
N GLN A 17 8.99 9.57 -11.62
CA GLN A 17 8.73 8.56 -12.66
C GLN A 17 8.20 7.23 -12.12
N VAL A 18 8.01 7.11 -10.81
CA VAL A 18 7.47 5.90 -10.20
C VAL A 18 5.96 5.83 -10.44
N GLN A 19 5.53 4.82 -11.19
CA GLN A 19 4.12 4.54 -11.43
C GLN A 19 3.72 3.24 -10.73
N MET A 20 2.53 3.24 -10.14
CA MET A 20 1.96 2.06 -9.49
C MET A 20 0.44 2.06 -9.59
N ASN A 21 -0.16 0.88 -9.53
CA ASN A 21 -1.60 0.71 -9.43
C ASN A 21 -1.99 0.16 -8.03
N PRO A 22 -3.26 0.32 -7.60
CA PRO A 22 -3.71 -0.16 -6.29
C PRO A 22 -3.50 -1.66 -6.07
N LEU A 23 -3.73 -2.49 -7.10
CA LEU A 23 -3.58 -3.95 -6.98
C LEU A 23 -2.14 -4.37 -6.65
N ASN A 24 -1.16 -3.72 -7.28
CA ASN A 24 0.25 -3.92 -6.99
C ASN A 24 0.61 -3.40 -5.59
N MET A 25 0.04 -2.27 -5.15
CA MET A 25 0.26 -1.75 -3.79
C MET A 25 -0.28 -2.66 -2.69
N ALA A 26 -1.40 -3.33 -2.93
CA ALA A 26 -1.90 -4.38 -2.03
C ALA A 26 -0.90 -5.54 -1.91
N SER A 27 -0.30 -5.98 -3.03
CA SER A 27 0.79 -6.99 -3.01
C SER A 27 2.05 -6.48 -2.30
N VAL A 28 2.43 -5.21 -2.49
CA VAL A 28 3.56 -4.60 -1.76
C VAL A 28 3.29 -4.65 -0.26
N THR A 29 2.07 -4.32 0.16
CA THR A 29 1.65 -4.39 1.56
C THR A 29 1.69 -5.82 2.10
N ALA A 30 1.13 -6.78 1.37
CA ALA A 30 1.21 -8.19 1.73
C ALA A 30 2.67 -8.66 1.87
N THR A 31 3.56 -8.22 0.97
CA THR A 31 4.99 -8.54 1.02
C THR A 31 5.67 -7.91 2.24
N ALA A 32 5.33 -6.65 2.56
CA ALA A 32 5.90 -5.94 3.71
C ALA A 32 5.57 -6.62 5.04
N VAL A 33 4.39 -7.25 5.16
CA VAL A 33 3.93 -7.85 6.43
C VAL A 33 4.17 -9.36 6.53
N THR A 34 4.31 -10.06 5.40
CA THR A 34 4.59 -11.51 5.37
C THR A 34 6.03 -11.85 5.03
N GLY A 35 6.76 -10.92 4.40
CA GLY A 35 8.08 -11.14 3.82
C GLY A 35 8.08 -11.91 2.50
N ALA A 36 6.94 -12.37 2.02
CA ALA A 36 6.81 -13.15 0.78
C ALA A 36 6.00 -12.38 -0.27
N PHE A 37 6.50 -12.37 -1.50
CA PHE A 37 5.77 -11.79 -2.62
C PHE A 37 4.52 -12.61 -2.94
N ARG A 38 3.38 -11.92 -3.09
CA ARG A 38 2.08 -12.51 -3.44
C ARG A 38 1.59 -11.89 -4.73
N GLN A 39 1.79 -12.57 -5.86
CA GLN A 39 1.33 -12.04 -7.15
C GLN A 39 -0.21 -11.89 -7.16
N PRO A 40 -0.73 -10.67 -7.39
CA PRO A 40 -2.16 -10.50 -7.60
C PRO A 40 -2.62 -11.22 -8.87
N HIS A 41 -3.70 -11.99 -8.76
CA HIS A 41 -4.32 -12.67 -9.89
C HIS A 41 -5.83 -12.80 -9.63
N LEU A 42 -6.62 -12.66 -10.70
CA LEU A 42 -8.07 -12.83 -10.66
C LEU A 42 -8.48 -14.22 -11.16
N VAL A 43 -7.78 -14.72 -12.17
CA VAL A 43 -7.98 -16.06 -12.74
C VAL A 43 -6.98 -17.01 -12.07
N PRO A 44 -7.46 -18.12 -11.47
CA PRO A 44 -6.60 -19.19 -10.97
C PRO A 44 -5.62 -19.69 -12.03
N PHE A 45 -4.37 -19.92 -11.62
CA PHE A 45 -3.28 -20.30 -12.53
C PHE A 45 -3.47 -21.69 -13.17
N ASP A 46 -4.29 -22.55 -12.58
CA ASP A 46 -4.61 -23.88 -13.09
C ASP A 46 -5.64 -23.86 -14.24
N LEU A 47 -6.25 -22.71 -14.54
CA LEU A 47 -7.19 -22.56 -15.65
C LEU A 47 -6.52 -22.21 -16.99
N ASP A 48 -5.28 -21.71 -16.99
CA ASP A 48 -4.59 -21.26 -18.20
C ASP A 48 -3.08 -21.60 -18.23
N ASP A 49 -2.62 -22.51 -17.37
CA ASP A 49 -1.23 -23.03 -17.27
C ASP A 49 -0.13 -21.96 -17.14
N ARG A 50 -0.50 -20.72 -16.81
CA ARG A 50 0.46 -19.63 -16.72
C ARG A 50 1.28 -19.76 -15.42
N LYS A 51 2.56 -19.40 -15.48
CA LYS A 51 3.44 -19.48 -14.32
C LYS A 51 3.34 -18.23 -13.45
N PRO A 52 3.20 -18.35 -12.12
CA PRO A 52 3.21 -17.18 -11.25
C PRO A 52 4.58 -16.51 -11.26
N ALA A 53 4.59 -15.18 -11.23
CA ALA A 53 5.78 -14.39 -11.00
C ALA A 53 6.28 -14.61 -9.56
N THR A 54 7.60 -14.63 -9.39
CA THR A 54 8.25 -14.82 -8.09
C THR A 54 9.25 -13.71 -7.81
N ALA A 55 9.43 -13.37 -6.54
CA ALA A 55 10.46 -12.45 -6.11
C ALA A 55 11.18 -12.99 -4.86
N LYS A 56 12.42 -12.53 -4.65
CA LYS A 56 13.15 -12.80 -3.42
C LYS A 56 12.41 -12.16 -2.24
N GLY A 57 12.14 -12.95 -1.20
CA GLY A 57 11.50 -12.45 0.02
C GLY A 57 12.37 -11.51 0.84
N LEU A 58 11.75 -10.88 1.83
CA LEU A 58 12.41 -9.97 2.78
C LEU A 58 12.95 -10.74 4.00
N PRO A 59 14.07 -10.30 4.59
CA PRO A 59 14.51 -10.79 5.89
C PRO A 59 13.44 -10.55 6.97
N GLN A 60 13.30 -11.48 7.90
CA GLN A 60 12.28 -11.39 8.96
C GLN A 60 12.46 -10.16 9.85
N SER A 61 13.70 -9.70 10.06
CA SER A 61 13.99 -8.45 10.77
C SER A 61 13.45 -7.22 10.05
N THR A 62 13.51 -7.17 8.71
CA THR A 62 12.92 -6.11 7.90
C THR A 62 11.40 -6.13 7.97
N VAL A 63 10.80 -7.32 7.88
CA VAL A 63 9.34 -7.51 8.00
C VAL A 63 8.85 -6.99 9.36
N ALA A 64 9.52 -7.36 10.44
CA ALA A 64 9.16 -6.91 11.78
C ALA A 64 9.19 -5.37 11.92
N GLN A 65 10.23 -4.72 11.39
CA GLN A 65 10.35 -3.25 11.41
C GLN A 65 9.28 -2.57 10.56
N LEU A 66 9.03 -3.06 9.33
CA LEU A 66 7.99 -2.53 8.45
C LEU A 66 6.61 -2.63 9.12
N LYS A 67 6.28 -3.81 9.66
CA LYS A 67 5.02 -4.04 10.33
C LYS A 67 4.83 -3.13 11.54
N GLN A 68 5.89 -2.92 12.34
CA GLN A 68 5.86 -1.97 13.45
C GLN A 68 5.57 -0.53 12.98
N MET A 69 6.27 -0.05 11.95
CA MET A 69 6.06 1.31 11.42
C MET A 69 4.66 1.51 10.82
N MET A 70 4.15 0.50 10.12
CA MET A 70 2.78 0.53 9.59
C MET A 70 1.74 0.53 10.72
N ARG A 71 1.96 -0.25 11.78
CA ARG A 71 1.10 -0.23 12.98
C ARG A 71 1.13 1.14 13.67
N LEU A 72 2.31 1.76 13.79
CA LEU A 72 2.42 3.12 14.34
C LEU A 72 1.62 4.13 13.51
N THR A 73 1.67 4.05 12.18
CA THR A 73 0.90 4.93 11.31
C THR A 73 -0.61 4.76 11.52
N ALA A 74 -1.09 3.53 11.66
CA ALA A 74 -2.50 3.21 11.89
C ALA A 74 -3.00 3.55 13.30
N THR A 75 -2.13 3.53 14.31
CA THR A 75 -2.55 3.67 15.72
C THR A 75 -2.21 5.03 16.33
N GLN A 76 -1.23 5.73 15.77
CA GLN A 76 -0.67 6.97 16.32
C GLN A 76 -0.31 8.01 15.25
N GLY A 77 -0.50 7.71 13.97
CA GLY A 77 -0.08 8.57 12.87
C GLY A 77 -1.21 9.05 11.97
N THR A 78 -0.86 9.30 10.72
CA THR A 78 -1.76 9.89 9.71
C THR A 78 -2.94 9.01 9.30
N ALA A 79 -2.94 7.72 9.68
CA ALA A 79 -4.01 6.79 9.33
C ALA A 79 -4.98 6.51 10.50
N VAL A 80 -4.81 7.17 11.66
CA VAL A 80 -5.61 6.89 12.86
C VAL A 80 -7.11 7.02 12.62
N GLU A 81 -7.54 8.09 11.96
CA GLU A 81 -8.96 8.33 11.72
C GLU A 81 -9.56 7.25 10.80
N ALA A 82 -8.91 6.97 9.67
CA ALA A 82 -9.38 5.95 8.72
C ALA A 82 -9.37 4.53 9.31
N MET A 83 -8.36 4.18 10.11
CA MET A 83 -8.22 2.83 10.69
C MET A 83 -8.98 2.66 12.01
N SER A 84 -9.64 3.71 12.49
CA SER A 84 -10.44 3.70 13.71
C SER A 84 -11.50 2.60 13.70
N GLY A 85 -11.63 1.89 14.82
CA GLY A 85 -12.62 0.82 14.99
C GLY A 85 -12.24 -0.52 14.35
N LEU A 86 -11.12 -0.63 13.64
CA LEU A 86 -10.59 -1.92 13.20
C LEU A 86 -9.84 -2.62 14.35
N GLY A 87 -10.22 -3.85 14.64
CA GLY A 87 -9.56 -4.72 15.61
C GLY A 87 -8.56 -5.68 14.96
N GLY A 88 -7.78 -6.36 15.81
CA GLY A 88 -6.81 -7.36 15.38
C GLY A 88 -5.44 -6.76 15.04
N ASP A 89 -4.72 -7.44 14.17
CA ASP A 89 -3.40 -7.02 13.73
C ASP A 89 -3.52 -6.10 12.51
N ILE A 90 -3.32 -4.80 12.74
CA ILE A 90 -3.53 -3.76 11.73
C ILE A 90 -2.27 -2.93 11.50
N GLY A 91 -2.17 -2.40 10.29
CA GLY A 91 -1.19 -1.38 9.94
C GLY A 91 -1.52 -0.74 8.60
N ALA A 92 -1.04 0.48 8.41
CA ALA A 92 -1.35 1.26 7.22
C ALA A 92 -0.21 2.19 6.83
N LYS A 93 -0.31 2.75 5.62
CA LYS A 93 0.48 3.88 5.19
C LYS A 93 -0.38 4.79 4.30
N THR A 94 -0.36 6.08 4.61
CA THR A 94 -0.93 7.13 3.75
C THR A 94 0.07 7.60 2.70
N GLY A 95 -0.42 8.09 1.58
CA GLY A 95 0.36 8.79 0.56
C GLY A 95 -0.47 9.87 -0.11
N SER A 96 0.22 10.81 -0.76
CA SER A 96 -0.36 11.81 -1.64
C SER A 96 0.53 11.89 -2.87
N ALA A 97 -0.07 12.02 -4.05
CA ALA A 97 0.67 12.22 -5.29
C ALA A 97 0.29 13.54 -5.94
N GLU A 98 1.26 14.45 -6.07
CA GLU A 98 1.08 15.71 -6.78
C GLU A 98 1.05 15.49 -8.29
N VAL A 99 0.24 16.29 -8.99
CA VAL A 99 0.13 16.31 -10.46
C VAL A 99 0.25 17.75 -10.92
N ASP A 100 1.09 18.01 -11.91
CA ASP A 100 1.30 19.36 -12.43
C ASP A 100 -0.02 19.95 -12.98
N GLY A 101 -0.38 21.14 -12.50
CA GLY A 101 -1.63 21.82 -12.87
C GLY A 101 -2.86 21.38 -12.08
N GLN A 102 -2.73 20.44 -11.15
CA GLN A 102 -3.80 19.98 -10.26
C GLN A 102 -3.68 20.65 -8.89
N ALA A 103 -4.77 21.24 -8.39
CA ALA A 103 -4.76 21.95 -7.10
C ALA A 103 -4.83 21.00 -5.90
N VAL A 104 -5.48 19.85 -6.06
CA VAL A 104 -5.68 18.85 -5.02
C VAL A 104 -4.90 17.60 -5.40
N SER A 105 -4.08 17.05 -4.51
CA SER A 105 -3.30 15.83 -4.82
C SER A 105 -4.18 14.59 -4.96
N ASN A 106 -3.66 13.56 -5.62
CA ASN A 106 -4.27 12.24 -5.64
C ASN A 106 -4.06 11.55 -4.29
N SER A 107 -5.14 11.07 -3.68
CA SER A 107 -5.12 10.39 -2.39
C SER A 107 -4.70 8.94 -2.55
N TRP A 108 -3.72 8.50 -1.78
CA TRP A 108 -3.27 7.11 -1.73
C TRP A 108 -3.33 6.54 -0.32
N PHE A 109 -3.83 5.32 -0.22
CA PHE A 109 -3.82 4.59 1.05
C PHE A 109 -3.58 3.11 0.81
N THR A 110 -2.79 2.50 1.68
CA THR A 110 -2.63 1.05 1.70
C THR A 110 -2.55 0.54 3.13
N GLY A 111 -3.10 -0.63 3.38
CA GLY A 111 -3.15 -1.19 4.71
C GLY A 111 -3.45 -2.67 4.72
N PHE A 112 -3.37 -3.25 5.92
CA PHE A 112 -3.72 -4.63 6.17
C PHE A 112 -4.50 -4.75 7.48
N ARG A 113 -5.26 -5.83 7.55
CA ARG A 113 -5.84 -6.36 8.78
C ARG A 113 -5.73 -7.88 8.72
N ASN A 114 -5.10 -8.46 9.75
CA ASN A 114 -4.82 -9.89 9.82
C ASN A 114 -4.11 -10.39 8.55
N ASP A 115 -4.78 -11.20 7.75
CA ASP A 115 -4.26 -11.80 6.52
C ASP A 115 -4.73 -11.10 5.23
N VAL A 116 -5.52 -10.03 5.34
CA VAL A 116 -6.02 -9.26 4.19
C VAL A 116 -5.22 -7.97 4.03
N ALA A 117 -4.76 -7.71 2.80
CA ALA A 117 -4.13 -6.45 2.40
C ALA A 117 -4.97 -5.75 1.33
N ALA A 118 -5.11 -4.44 1.44
CA ALA A 118 -5.90 -3.63 0.52
C ALA A 118 -5.23 -2.27 0.26
N ALA A 119 -5.48 -1.70 -0.92
CA ALA A 119 -5.01 -0.39 -1.30
C ALA A 119 -6.03 0.32 -2.18
N ALA A 120 -6.07 1.64 -2.12
CA ALA A 120 -6.93 2.48 -2.94
C ALA A 120 -6.18 3.75 -3.38
N MET A 121 -6.63 4.29 -4.51
CA MET A 121 -6.25 5.61 -5.01
C MET A 121 -7.51 6.35 -5.44
N THR A 122 -7.55 7.65 -5.16
CA THR A 122 -8.59 8.54 -5.65
C THR A 122 -7.95 9.78 -6.26
N GLU A 123 -8.31 10.08 -7.51
CA GLU A 123 -7.88 11.29 -8.19
C GLU A 123 -8.46 12.51 -7.50
N GLU A 124 -7.66 13.58 -7.35
CA GLU A 124 -8.07 14.81 -6.65
C GLU A 124 -8.66 14.56 -5.24
N GLY A 125 -8.30 13.44 -4.61
CA GLY A 125 -8.84 13.00 -3.33
C GLY A 125 -8.18 13.62 -2.10
N GLY A 126 -7.17 14.47 -2.28
CA GLY A 126 -6.43 15.12 -1.20
C GLY A 126 -5.41 14.19 -0.54
N HIS A 127 -5.29 14.28 0.78
CA HIS A 127 -4.35 13.44 1.52
C HIS A 127 -4.81 11.99 1.54
N GLY A 128 -3.87 11.07 1.73
CA GLY A 128 -4.18 9.63 1.76
C GLY A 128 -5.27 9.23 2.76
N GLY A 129 -5.40 9.94 3.88
CA GLY A 129 -6.43 9.70 4.88
C GLY A 129 -7.83 10.21 4.50
N ASP A 130 -7.94 11.13 3.53
CA ASP A 130 -9.17 11.86 3.24
C ASP A 130 -10.15 10.99 2.41
N ALA A 131 -9.74 10.56 1.22
CA ALA A 131 -10.59 9.77 0.31
C ALA A 131 -10.20 8.27 0.27
N ALA A 132 -8.92 7.96 0.07
CA ALA A 132 -8.47 6.57 -0.10
C ALA A 132 -8.51 5.76 1.22
N GLY A 133 -8.28 6.42 2.36
CA GLY A 133 -8.32 5.81 3.69
C GLY A 133 -9.64 5.12 4.02
N PRO A 134 -10.78 5.83 3.96
CA PRO A 134 -12.10 5.25 4.19
C PRO A 134 -12.40 4.04 3.27
N ILE A 135 -12.03 4.13 1.99
CA ILE A 135 -12.23 3.03 1.02
C ILE A 135 -11.48 1.76 1.47
N VAL A 136 -10.21 1.89 1.86
CA VAL A 136 -9.43 0.74 2.35
C VAL A 136 -10.00 0.21 3.65
N ALA A 137 -10.40 1.10 4.58
CA ALA A 137 -10.98 0.70 5.85
C ALA A 137 -12.27 -0.11 5.68
N ASP A 138 -13.12 0.24 4.71
CA ASP A 138 -14.34 -0.49 4.40
C ASP A 138 -14.05 -1.92 3.93
N VAL A 139 -13.06 -2.10 3.04
CA VAL A 139 -12.62 -3.43 2.60
C VAL A 139 -12.07 -4.25 3.76
N LEU A 140 -11.21 -3.66 4.59
CA LEU A 140 -10.62 -4.34 5.75
C LEU A 140 -11.63 -4.61 6.87
N ARG A 141 -12.76 -3.91 6.92
CA ARG A 141 -13.81 -4.18 7.91
C ARG A 141 -14.55 -5.47 7.60
N VAL A 142 -14.79 -5.73 6.32
CA VAL A 142 -15.52 -6.91 5.84
C VAL A 142 -14.60 -8.12 5.57
N GLY A 143 -13.32 -7.89 5.32
CA GLY A 143 -12.30 -8.93 5.13
C GLY A 143 -11.18 -8.86 6.16
N GLY A 144 -10.88 -9.98 6.81
CA GLY A 144 -9.79 -10.10 7.81
C GLY A 144 -10.28 -10.47 9.21
#